data_AF-A0A949QTH5-F1
#
_entry.id   AF-A0A949QTH5-F1
#
_cell.length_a   1.000
_cell.length_b   1.000
_cell.length_c   1.000
_cell.angle_alpha   90.00
_cell.angle_beta   90.00
_cell.angle_gamma   90.00
#
_symmetry.space_group_name_H-M   'P 1'
#
loop_
_entity.id
_entity.type
_entity.pdbx_description
1 polymer ?
#
loop_
_entity_poly.entity_id
_entity_poly.type
_entity_poly.pdbx_seq_one_letter_code
_entity_poly.pdbx_strand_id
1 'polypeptide(L)'
;MLLDLPLILETRRNHALEHAAIHLLARKHPGKRMAGHSNPTGFFLLGDLTAQQIWESVTEAQTRLNSGESGLAIHPGCGTNLAATALLAGTLAWFPLRGTKSTLWRLLLAPFALLFALVGFQLSKPLGPWLQKHITTEADLGSMQIVDVVPIRKGVHRVITKR
;
A
#
# COMPACT_ATOMS: atom_id res chain seq x y z
N MET A 1 5.85 2.12 20.79
CA MET A 1 6.89 2.13 19.72
C MET A 1 6.62 3.32 18.78
N LEU A 2 7.59 3.78 17.97
CA LEU A 2 7.41 4.94 17.06
C LEU A 2 6.17 4.80 16.15
N LEU A 3 5.86 3.57 15.72
CA LEU A 3 4.71 3.26 14.85
C LEU A 3 3.35 3.31 15.55
N ASP A 4 3.33 3.44 16.88
CA ASP A 4 2.10 3.53 17.69
C ASP A 4 1.73 4.98 18.00
N LEU A 5 2.52 5.96 17.54
CA LEU A 5 2.19 7.37 17.68
C LEU A 5 0.84 7.65 16.99
N PRO A 6 -0.06 8.48 17.57
CA PRO A 6 -1.46 8.55 17.16
C PRO A 6 -1.70 8.67 15.66
N LEU A 7 -1.08 9.66 14.99
CA LEU A 7 -1.30 9.87 13.55
C LEU A 7 -0.70 8.76 12.67
N ILE A 8 0.39 8.13 13.12
CA ILE A 8 1.05 7.04 12.39
C ILE A 8 0.21 5.78 12.50
N LEU A 9 -0.22 5.44 13.71
CA LEU A 9 -1.04 4.27 13.98
C LEU A 9 -2.38 4.34 13.24
N GLU A 10 -3.07 5.49 13.30
CA GLU A 10 -4.34 5.64 12.58
C GLU A 10 -4.16 5.57 11.07
N THR A 11 -3.05 6.09 10.52
CA THR A 11 -2.74 5.92 9.09
C THR A 11 -2.54 4.45 8.74
N ARG A 12 -1.80 3.69 9.56
CA ARG A 12 -1.54 2.26 9.35
C ARG A 12 -2.82 1.43 9.40
N ARG A 13 -3.74 1.74 10.33
CA ARG A 13 -5.05 1.08 10.45
C ARG A 13 -5.97 1.41 9.27
N ASN A 14 -6.04 2.68 8.89
CA ASN A 14 -6.80 3.09 7.71
C ASN A 14 -6.28 2.43 6.43
N HIS A 15 -4.96 2.28 6.31
CA HIS A 15 -4.32 1.60 5.19
C HIS A 15 -4.64 0.09 5.16
N ALA A 16 -4.69 -0.58 6.32
CA ALA A 16 -5.14 -1.96 6.41
C ALA A 16 -6.62 -2.10 5.97
N LEU A 17 -7.49 -1.20 6.46
CA LEU A 17 -8.91 -1.19 6.09
C LEU A 17 -9.13 -0.89 4.60
N GLU A 18 -8.37 0.04 4.02
CA GLU A 18 -8.36 0.34 2.59
C GLU A 18 -8.00 -0.91 1.76
N HIS A 19 -6.91 -1.59 2.11
CA HIS A 19 -6.49 -2.81 1.42
C HIS A 19 -7.57 -3.89 1.47
N ALA A 20 -8.13 -4.13 2.66
CA ALA A 20 -9.17 -5.11 2.85
C ALA A 20 -10.42 -4.74 2.02
N ALA A 21 -10.85 -3.48 2.04
CA ALA A 21 -11.99 -3.01 1.26
C ALA A 21 -11.77 -3.18 -0.25
N ILE A 22 -10.58 -2.84 -0.76
CA ILE A 22 -10.24 -3.01 -2.18
C ILE A 22 -10.25 -4.49 -2.58
N HIS A 23 -9.76 -5.41 -1.74
CA HIS A 23 -9.86 -6.86 -2.00
C HIS A 23 -11.32 -7.29 -2.18
N LEU A 24 -12.22 -6.83 -1.30
CA LEU A 24 -13.64 -7.19 -1.36
C LEU A 24 -14.32 -6.55 -2.58
N LEU A 25 -14.05 -5.28 -2.85
CA LEU A 25 -14.58 -4.58 -4.02
C LEU A 25 -14.11 -5.23 -5.33
N ALA A 26 -12.84 -5.65 -5.40
CA ALA A 26 -12.30 -6.32 -6.59
C ALA A 26 -12.98 -7.67 -6.86
N ARG A 27 -13.36 -8.39 -5.79
CA ARG A 27 -14.15 -9.63 -5.89
C ARG A 27 -15.58 -9.37 -6.34
N LYS A 28 -16.24 -8.36 -5.76
CA LYS A 28 -17.64 -8.00 -6.07
C LYS A 28 -17.79 -7.33 -7.45
N HIS A 29 -16.76 -6.63 -7.91
CA HIS A 29 -16.76 -5.87 -9.16
C HIS A 29 -15.52 -6.19 -10.03
N PRO A 30 -15.48 -7.40 -10.63
CA PRO A 30 -14.35 -7.81 -11.48
C PRO A 30 -14.10 -6.83 -12.62
N GLY A 31 -12.83 -6.56 -12.91
CA GLY A 31 -12.40 -5.70 -14.01
C GLY A 31 -12.47 -4.19 -13.73
N LYS A 32 -13.06 -3.75 -12.62
CA LYS A 32 -13.01 -2.34 -12.22
C LYS A 32 -11.63 -1.99 -11.66
N ARG A 33 -11.01 -0.96 -12.25
CA ARG A 33 -9.76 -0.39 -11.73
C ARG A 33 -10.07 0.45 -10.50
N MET A 34 -9.33 0.21 -9.44
CA MET A 34 -9.45 0.93 -8.18
C MET A 34 -8.07 1.29 -7.64
N ALA A 35 -8.01 2.38 -6.90
CA ALA A 35 -6.83 2.79 -6.13
C ALA A 35 -7.30 3.42 -4.83
N GLY A 36 -6.44 3.42 -3.81
CA GLY A 36 -6.72 4.10 -2.56
C GLY A 36 -5.55 4.95 -2.07
N HIS A 37 -5.87 5.83 -1.13
CA HIS A 37 -4.89 6.66 -0.45
C HIS A 37 -5.33 6.96 0.99
N SER A 38 -4.63 6.37 1.94
CA SER A 38 -4.91 6.45 3.38
C SER A 38 -4.22 7.62 4.09
N ASN A 39 -4.86 8.10 5.14
CA ASN A 39 -4.35 9.11 6.06
C ASN A 39 -4.90 8.85 7.49
N PRO A 40 -4.59 9.68 8.51
CA PRO A 40 -5.03 9.41 9.88
C PRO A 40 -6.55 9.45 10.10
N THR A 41 -7.34 10.01 9.18
CA THR A 41 -8.80 10.21 9.34
C THR A 41 -9.63 9.44 8.31
N GLY A 42 -9.08 8.35 7.79
CA GLY A 42 -9.69 7.48 6.80
C GLY A 42 -8.87 7.40 5.51
N PHE A 43 -9.53 7.22 4.39
CA PHE A 43 -8.87 7.04 3.10
C PHE A 43 -9.75 7.49 1.93
N PHE A 44 -9.10 7.84 0.83
CA PHE A 44 -9.77 8.07 -0.44
C PHE A 44 -9.81 6.77 -1.23
N LEU A 45 -10.94 6.52 -1.89
CA LEU A 45 -11.10 5.42 -2.84
C LEU A 45 -11.42 5.99 -4.21
N LEU A 46 -10.59 5.64 -5.19
CA LEU A 46 -10.73 6.01 -6.58
C LEU A 46 -11.24 4.80 -7.35
N GLY A 47 -12.35 4.97 -8.07
CA GLY A 47 -13.00 3.90 -8.82
C GLY A 47 -14.43 4.27 -9.17
N ASP A 48 -14.94 3.71 -10.27
CA ASP A 48 -16.33 3.90 -10.70
C ASP A 48 -17.26 3.01 -9.87
N LEU A 49 -17.52 3.43 -8.63
CA LEU A 49 -18.32 2.72 -7.63
C LEU A 49 -19.30 3.70 -6.96
N THR A 50 -20.40 3.19 -6.41
CA THR A 50 -21.32 4.00 -5.61
C THR A 50 -20.84 4.06 -4.16
N ALA A 51 -21.24 5.12 -3.43
CA ALA A 51 -20.98 5.23 -1.99
C ALA A 51 -21.51 4.01 -1.22
N GLN A 52 -22.66 3.47 -1.62
CA GLN A 52 -23.24 2.26 -1.02
C GLN A 52 -22.36 1.01 -1.23
N GLN A 53 -21.86 0.77 -2.44
CA GLN A 53 -20.96 -0.36 -2.72
C GLN A 53 -19.67 -0.31 -1.89
N ILE A 54 -19.15 0.91 -1.72
CA ILE A 54 -17.98 1.17 -0.88
C ILE A 54 -18.34 0.93 0.58
N TRP A 55 -19.43 1.52 1.09
CA TRP A 55 -19.89 1.33 2.47
C TRP A 55 -19.99 -0.15 2.84
N GLU A 56 -20.74 -0.94 2.06
CA GLU A 56 -20.92 -2.37 2.29
C GLU A 56 -19.58 -3.12 2.34
N SER A 57 -18.65 -2.78 1.44
CA SER A 57 -17.34 -3.45 1.38
C SER A 57 -16.39 -3.01 2.47
N VAL A 58 -16.43 -1.75 2.91
CA VAL A 58 -15.59 -1.24 4.01
C VAL A 58 -16.06 -1.79 5.35
N THR A 59 -17.37 -1.85 5.60
CA THR A 59 -17.92 -2.44 6.83
C THR A 59 -17.65 -3.94 6.90
N GLU A 60 -17.79 -4.66 5.78
CA GLU A 60 -17.40 -6.08 5.71
C GLU A 60 -15.89 -6.26 5.95
N ALA A 61 -15.06 -5.42 5.34
CA ALA A 61 -13.61 -5.44 5.52
C ALA A 61 -13.19 -5.22 6.98
N GLN A 62 -13.80 -4.25 7.65
CA GLN A 62 -13.58 -4.00 9.08
C GLN A 62 -13.95 -5.22 9.92
N THR A 63 -15.11 -5.83 9.64
CA THR A 63 -15.57 -7.04 10.35
C THR A 63 -14.59 -8.19 10.20
N ARG A 64 -14.09 -8.42 8.98
CA ARG A 64 -13.15 -9.50 8.67
C ARG A 64 -11.75 -9.27 9.24
N LEU A 65 -11.26 -8.03 9.24
CA LEU A 65 -10.01 -7.69 9.91
C LEU A 65 -10.12 -7.93 11.43
N ASN A 66 -11.21 -7.48 12.05
CA ASN A 66 -11.46 -7.70 13.47
C ASN A 66 -11.67 -9.19 13.82
N SER A 67 -12.13 -10.03 12.89
CA SER A 67 -12.22 -11.48 13.08
C SER A 67 -10.89 -12.21 12.88
N GLY A 68 -9.79 -11.49 12.63
CA GLY A 68 -8.44 -12.04 12.54
C GLY A 68 -7.95 -12.34 11.12
N GLU A 69 -8.68 -11.93 10.07
CA GLU A 69 -8.22 -12.08 8.67
C GLU A 69 -7.15 -11.05 8.29
N SER A 70 -6.06 -10.98 9.06
CA SER A 70 -4.98 -10.00 8.89
C SER A 70 -4.31 -10.02 7.50
N GLY A 71 -4.45 -11.12 6.76
CA GLY A 71 -3.99 -11.22 5.38
C GLY A 71 -4.65 -10.22 4.43
N LEU A 72 -5.85 -9.73 4.75
CA LEU A 72 -6.56 -8.71 3.98
C LEU A 72 -5.87 -7.33 4.08
N ALA A 73 -5.07 -7.09 5.12
CA ALA A 73 -4.31 -5.86 5.28
C ALA A 73 -3.11 -5.77 4.31
N ILE A 74 -2.79 -6.83 3.57
CA ILE A 74 -1.68 -6.85 2.61
C ILE A 74 -2.26 -6.90 1.20
N HIS A 75 -1.87 -5.94 0.35
CA HIS A 75 -2.38 -5.85 -1.01
C HIS A 75 -1.24 -5.95 -2.04
N PRO A 76 -1.39 -6.77 -3.10
CA PRO A 76 -0.35 -6.94 -4.12
C PRO A 76 -0.08 -5.67 -4.92
N GLY A 77 -1.11 -4.83 -5.11
CA GLY A 77 -1.02 -3.53 -5.79
C GLY A 77 -0.62 -2.35 -4.90
N CYS A 78 -0.21 -2.58 -3.64
CA CYS A 78 0.16 -1.49 -2.73
C CYS A 78 1.41 -0.72 -3.20
N GLY A 79 1.38 0.61 -3.07
CA GLY A 79 2.53 1.48 -3.39
C GLY A 79 3.80 1.15 -2.59
N THR A 80 3.69 0.56 -1.39
CA THR A 80 4.84 0.08 -0.61
C THR A 80 5.67 -0.96 -1.39
N ASN A 81 5.04 -1.81 -2.22
CA ASN A 81 5.76 -2.78 -3.05
C ASN A 81 6.60 -2.08 -4.12
N LEU A 82 6.03 -1.05 -4.75
CA LEU A 82 6.72 -0.25 -5.76
C LEU A 82 7.88 0.53 -5.14
N ALA A 83 7.65 1.18 -3.99
CA ALA A 83 8.68 1.91 -3.27
C ALA A 83 9.85 1.00 -2.85
N ALA A 84 9.56 -0.17 -2.27
CA ALA A 84 10.57 -1.15 -1.91
C ALA A 84 11.40 -1.60 -3.13
N THR A 85 10.73 -1.83 -4.25
CA THR A 85 11.37 -2.22 -5.52
C THR A 85 12.28 -1.13 -6.06
N ALA A 86 11.77 0.10 -6.18
CA ALA A 86 12.53 1.23 -6.72
C ALA A 86 13.77 1.53 -5.87
N LEU A 87 13.62 1.53 -4.54
CA LEU A 87 14.72 1.79 -3.62
C LEU A 87 15.77 0.67 -3.67
N LEU A 88 15.38 -0.60 -3.52
CA LEU A 88 16.35 -1.70 -3.53
C LEU A 88 17.06 -1.85 -4.86
N ALA A 89 16.30 -1.89 -5.97
CA ALA A 89 16.88 -2.04 -7.29
C ALA A 89 17.78 -0.84 -7.63
N GLY A 90 17.33 0.39 -7.32
CA GLY A 90 18.11 1.61 -7.55
C GLY A 90 19.40 1.65 -6.72
N THR A 91 19.33 1.33 -5.43
CA THR A 91 20.50 1.31 -4.54
C THR A 91 21.52 0.25 -4.98
N LEU A 92 21.07 -0.95 -5.35
CA LEU A 92 21.99 -1.98 -5.81
C LEU A 92 22.55 -1.66 -7.20
N ALA A 93 21.76 -1.13 -8.13
CA ALA A 93 22.24 -0.69 -9.43
C ALA A 93 23.31 0.40 -9.33
N TRP A 94 23.21 1.27 -8.33
CA TRP A 94 24.19 2.32 -8.05
C TRP A 94 25.54 1.77 -7.56
N PHE A 95 25.54 0.60 -6.92
CA PHE A 95 26.73 0.03 -6.28
C PHE A 95 27.96 -0.09 -7.20
N PRO A 96 27.88 -0.76 -8.38
CA PRO A 96 29.03 -0.85 -9.28
C PRO A 96 29.43 0.49 -9.91
N LEU A 97 28.52 1.47 -9.97
CA LEU A 97 28.79 2.78 -10.58
C LEU A 97 29.44 3.77 -9.60
N ARG A 98 29.39 3.48 -8.30
CA ARG A 98 29.85 4.37 -7.23
C ARG A 98 31.34 4.71 -7.40
N GLY A 99 31.66 6.01 -7.37
CA GLY A 99 33.05 6.50 -7.47
C GLY A 99 33.57 6.64 -8.90
N THR A 100 32.84 6.18 -9.91
CA THR A 100 33.26 6.30 -11.32
C THR A 100 32.98 7.70 -11.85
N LYS A 101 34.05 8.42 -12.26
CA LYS A 101 33.96 9.78 -12.82
C LYS A 101 33.86 9.82 -14.35
N SER A 102 34.36 8.79 -15.05
CA SER A 102 34.36 8.72 -16.51
C SER A 102 33.07 8.11 -17.06
N THR A 103 32.47 8.76 -18.05
CA THR A 103 31.27 8.28 -18.75
C THR A 103 31.51 6.94 -19.44
N LEU A 104 32.68 6.75 -20.06
CA LEU A 104 33.03 5.48 -20.71
C LEU A 104 33.02 4.31 -19.70
N TRP A 105 33.63 4.51 -18.53
CA TRP A 105 33.65 3.50 -17.49
C TRP A 105 32.25 3.21 -16.92
N ARG A 106 31.38 4.22 -16.81
CA ARG A 106 29.97 4.00 -16.42
C ARG A 106 29.22 3.14 -17.44
N LEU A 107 29.46 3.35 -18.74
CA LEU A 107 28.86 2.53 -19.80
C LEU A 107 29.36 1.08 -19.75
N LEU A 108 30.66 0.88 -19.54
CA LEU A 108 31.24 -0.47 -19.39
C LEU A 108 30.69 -1.22 -18.17
N LEU A 109 30.32 -0.50 -17.11
CA LEU A 109 29.74 -1.07 -15.88
C LEU A 109 28.21 -1.21 -15.92
N ALA A 110 27.54 -0.69 -16.95
CA ALA A 110 26.08 -0.75 -17.06
C ALA A 110 25.50 -2.19 -17.02
N PRO A 111 26.13 -3.22 -17.62
CA PRO A 111 25.65 -4.60 -17.49
C PRO A 111 25.67 -5.10 -16.04
N PHE A 112 26.68 -4.73 -15.26
CA PHE A 112 26.74 -5.06 -13.83
C PHE A 112 25.70 -4.27 -13.03
N ALA A 113 25.50 -2.99 -13.34
CA ALA A 113 24.44 -2.20 -12.72
C ALA A 113 23.05 -2.82 -12.96
N LEU A 114 22.78 -3.28 -14.19
CA LEU A 114 21.54 -3.99 -14.53
C LEU A 114 21.41 -5.31 -13.75
N LEU A 115 22.47 -6.11 -13.67
CA LEU A 115 22.47 -7.35 -12.89
C LEU A 115 22.14 -7.09 -11.41
N PHE A 116 22.75 -6.08 -10.80
CA PHE A 116 22.49 -5.71 -9.42
C PHE A 116 21.06 -5.15 -9.23
N ALA A 117 20.53 -4.41 -10.21
CA ALA A 117 19.14 -3.97 -10.20
C ALA A 117 18.17 -5.16 -10.17
N LEU A 118 18.43 -6.19 -10.98
CA LEU A 118 17.63 -7.42 -11.01
C LEU A 118 17.69 -8.17 -9.68
N VAL A 119 18.85 -8.24 -9.02
CA VAL A 119 18.96 -8.79 -7.67
C VAL A 119 18.08 -7.99 -6.70
N GLY A 120 18.13 -6.65 -6.73
CA GLY A 120 17.30 -5.79 -5.88
C GLY A 120 15.81 -5.98 -6.11
N PHE A 121 15.39 -6.12 -7.37
CA PHE A 121 14.02 -6.45 -7.73
C PHE A 121 13.58 -7.82 -7.18
N GLN A 122 14.44 -8.84 -7.22
CA GLN A 122 14.09 -10.16 -6.68
C GLN A 122 13.95 -10.13 -5.15
N LEU A 123 14.82 -9.38 -4.45
CA LEU A 123 14.75 -9.19 -3.01
C LEU A 123 13.55 -8.32 -2.58
N SER A 124 13.07 -7.41 -3.43
CA SER A 124 11.93 -6.56 -3.09
C SER A 124 10.60 -7.32 -3.03
N LYS A 125 10.47 -8.44 -3.75
CA LYS A 125 9.25 -9.25 -3.80
C LYS A 125 8.77 -9.72 -2.42
N PRO A 126 9.61 -10.33 -1.56
CA PRO A 126 9.23 -10.64 -0.18
C PRO A 126 9.26 -9.41 0.73
N LEU A 127 10.13 -8.42 0.47
CA LEU A 127 10.27 -7.24 1.32
C LEU A 127 9.02 -6.35 1.32
N GLY A 128 8.39 -6.13 0.16
CA GLY A 128 7.20 -5.29 0.04
C GLY A 128 6.05 -5.73 0.97
N PRO A 129 5.57 -6.99 0.86
CA PRO A 129 4.58 -7.56 1.77
C PRO A 129 5.03 -7.56 3.24
N TRP A 130 6.32 -7.78 3.51
CA TRP A 130 6.86 -7.70 4.87
C TRP A 130 6.75 -6.28 5.44
N LEU A 131 7.09 -5.26 4.66
CA LEU A 131 6.96 -3.84 5.03
C LEU A 131 5.48 -3.48 5.23
N GLN A 132 4.59 -3.98 4.39
CA GLN A 132 3.14 -3.80 4.60
C GLN A 132 2.72 -4.35 5.95
N LYS A 133 3.01 -5.63 6.21
CA LYS A 133 2.60 -6.33 7.42
C LYS A 133 3.11 -5.67 8.71
N HIS A 134 4.34 -5.16 8.72
CA HIS A 134 4.99 -4.72 9.96
C HIS A 134 5.15 -3.20 10.09
N ILE A 135 5.11 -2.45 8.98
CA ILE A 135 5.45 -1.02 8.98
C ILE A 135 4.29 -0.17 8.46
N THR A 136 3.77 -0.45 7.26
CA THR A 136 2.83 0.49 6.60
C THR A 136 1.36 0.18 6.85
N THR A 137 1.03 -0.99 7.39
CA THR A 137 -0.33 -1.36 7.79
C THR A 137 -0.38 -1.85 9.24
N GLU A 138 -1.57 -1.79 9.83
CA GLU A 138 -1.88 -2.35 11.14
C GLU A 138 -3.24 -3.04 11.05
N ALA A 139 -3.25 -4.38 11.16
CA ALA A 139 -4.47 -5.17 10.98
C ALA A 139 -5.38 -5.13 12.23
N ASP A 140 -4.82 -4.85 13.41
CA ASP A 140 -5.61 -4.57 14.61
C ASP A 140 -6.16 -3.15 14.56
N LEU A 141 -7.42 -3.03 14.16
CA LEU A 141 -8.12 -1.75 14.02
C LEU A 141 -8.45 -1.10 15.38
N GLY A 142 -8.34 -1.82 16.49
CA GLY A 142 -8.68 -1.31 17.82
C GLY A 142 -10.11 -0.76 17.91
N SER A 143 -10.26 0.47 18.41
CA SER A 143 -11.56 1.14 18.53
C SER A 143 -11.99 1.92 17.29
N MET A 144 -11.28 1.81 16.16
CA MET A 144 -11.60 2.54 14.94
C MET A 144 -13.05 2.26 14.48
N GLN A 145 -13.77 3.32 14.14
CA GLN A 145 -15.11 3.29 13.60
C GLN A 145 -15.15 3.96 12.22
N ILE A 146 -15.95 3.38 11.31
CA ILE A 146 -16.29 4.01 10.04
C ILE A 146 -17.41 5.01 10.32
N VAL A 147 -17.20 6.27 9.97
CA VAL A 147 -18.15 7.36 10.23
C VAL A 147 -19.03 7.60 9.00
N ASP A 148 -18.42 7.71 7.82
CA ASP A 148 -19.14 8.08 6.60
C ASP A 148 -18.37 7.67 5.33
N VAL A 149 -19.08 7.60 4.21
CA VAL A 149 -18.54 7.44 2.85
C VAL A 149 -19.11 8.56 1.98
N VAL A 150 -18.32 9.62 1.79
CA VAL A 150 -18.74 10.83 1.11
C VAL A 150 -18.25 10.84 -0.33
N PRO A 151 -19.13 10.99 -1.35
CA PRO A 151 -18.70 11.22 -2.72
C PRO A 151 -18.07 12.62 -2.83
N ILE A 152 -16.81 12.70 -3.28
CA ILE A 152 -16.10 13.97 -3.45
C ILE A 152 -16.28 14.49 -4.86
N ARG A 153 -16.15 13.61 -5.85
CA ARG A 153 -16.40 13.86 -7.27
C ARG A 153 -16.60 12.53 -7.98
N LYS A 154 -17.00 12.56 -9.25
CA LYS A 154 -17.15 11.34 -10.06
C LYS A 154 -15.89 10.46 -9.96
N GLY A 155 -16.08 9.23 -9.51
CA GLY A 155 -15.03 8.23 -9.35
C GLY A 155 -14.10 8.43 -8.14
N VAL A 156 -14.41 9.33 -7.21
CA VAL A 156 -13.61 9.55 -5.98
C VAL A 156 -14.53 9.68 -4.77
N HIS A 157 -14.34 8.79 -3.79
CA HIS A 157 -15.06 8.79 -2.54
C HIS A 157 -14.08 8.93 -1.38
N ARG A 158 -14.52 9.57 -0.31
CA ARG A 158 -13.79 9.68 0.95
C ARG A 158 -14.47 8.81 1.99
N VAL A 159 -13.74 7.81 2.48
CA VAL A 159 -14.10 7.07 3.68
C VAL A 159 -13.55 7.84 4.88
N ILE A 160 -14.41 8.13 5.86
CA ILE A 160 -14.04 8.85 7.07
C ILE A 160 -14.03 7.85 8.22
N THR A 161 -12.96 7.84 9.00
CA THR A 161 -12.86 7.03 10.22
C THR A 161 -12.54 7.91 11.42
N LYS A 162 -12.87 7.39 12.60
CA LYS A 162 -12.58 8.00 13.89
C LYS A 162 -12.22 6.91 14.90
N ARG A 163 -11.40 7.26 15.89
CA ARG A 163 -11.07 6.40 17.03
C ARG A 163 -12.05 6.57 18.19
#